data_AF-A0A7C2L3B3-F1
#
_entry.id   AF-A0A7C2L3B3-F1
#
_cell.length_a   1.000
_cell.length_b   1.000
_cell.length_c   1.000
_cell.angle_alpha   90.00
_cell.angle_beta   90.00
_cell.angle_gamma   90.00
#
_symmetry.space_group_name_H-M   'P 1'
#
loop_
_entity.id
_entity.type
_entity.pdbx_description
1 polymer ?
#
loop_
_entity_poly.entity_id
_entity_poly.type
_entity_poly.pdbx_seq_one_letter_code
_entity_poly.pdbx_strand_id
1 'polypeptide(L)'
;MVQWHWDLHKRKPTGGKRRPYRKKRRYERGEDPVYTILGERKLKEKRARGGNVKYALMADLYANVTDPEKKISRKVKILRVVANPANKDLERRGVITRGAVIETELGRAVVTSRPGQDGVINAILVK
;
A
#
# COMPACT_ATOMS: atom_id res chain seq x y z
N MET A 1 5.60 -7.74 14.07
CA MET A 1 5.08 -7.80 15.46
C MET A 1 3.67 -7.23 15.47
N VAL A 2 2.79 -7.67 16.36
CA VAL A 2 1.42 -7.17 16.40
C VAL A 2 1.38 -5.69 16.81
N GLN A 3 0.98 -4.80 15.87
CA GLN A 3 0.72 -3.39 16.17
C GLN A 3 -0.67 -3.20 16.78
N TRP A 4 -0.82 -2.24 17.69
CA TRP A 4 -2.09 -1.95 18.36
C TRP A 4 -2.56 -0.54 18.02
N HIS A 5 -3.71 -0.43 17.37
CA HIS A 5 -4.31 0.83 16.92
C HIS A 5 -5.35 1.32 17.93
N TRP A 6 -4.89 1.78 19.09
CA TRP A 6 -5.71 2.38 20.14
C TRP A 6 -5.06 3.66 20.69
N ASP A 7 -5.88 4.57 21.23
CA ASP A 7 -5.43 5.88 21.74
C ASP A 7 -5.16 5.90 23.26
N LEU A 8 -5.40 4.79 23.95
CA LEU A 8 -5.38 4.70 25.42
C LEU A 8 -4.02 5.02 26.03
N HIS A 9 -2.94 4.76 25.29
CA HIS A 9 -1.58 5.13 25.67
C HIS A 9 -1.13 6.49 25.12
N LYS A 10 -1.90 7.10 24.20
CA LYS A 10 -1.61 8.43 23.69
C LYS A 10 -1.97 9.49 24.74
N ARG A 11 -1.32 10.65 24.65
CA ARG A 11 -1.65 11.81 25.49
C ARG A 11 -2.97 12.43 25.03
N LYS A 12 -3.61 13.19 25.92
CA LYS A 12 -4.74 14.06 25.55
C LYS A 12 -4.24 15.15 24.57
N PRO A 13 -5.14 15.75 23.77
CA PRO A 13 -4.80 16.94 22.97
C PRO A 13 -4.19 18.07 23.81
N THR A 14 -4.62 18.21 25.07
CA THR A 14 -4.07 19.15 26.05
C THR A 14 -2.74 18.72 26.69
N GLY A 15 -2.14 17.60 26.27
CA GLY A 15 -0.86 17.08 26.77
C GLY A 15 -0.95 16.22 28.04
N GLY A 16 -2.08 16.21 28.74
CA GLY A 16 -2.29 15.38 29.94
C GLY A 16 -2.14 13.87 29.67
N LYS A 17 -1.47 13.15 30.57
CA LYS A 17 -1.27 11.69 30.49
C LYS A 17 -2.59 10.95 30.73
N ARG A 18 -2.97 10.05 29.83
CA ARG A 18 -4.14 9.16 30.00
C ARG A 18 -3.73 7.92 30.81
N ARG A 19 -4.64 7.42 31.66
CA ARG A 19 -4.51 6.12 32.33
C ARG A 19 -5.37 5.10 31.56
N PRO A 20 -4.78 4.00 31.04
CA PRO A 20 -5.56 2.97 30.37
C PRO A 20 -6.54 2.30 31.33
N TYR A 21 -7.84 2.32 31.02
CA TYR A 21 -8.89 1.70 31.86
C TYR A 21 -9.15 0.23 31.51
N ARG A 22 -8.58 -0.28 30.42
CA ARG A 22 -8.80 -1.65 29.92
C ARG A 22 -7.57 -2.22 29.23
N LYS A 23 -7.59 -3.54 29.01
CA LYS A 23 -6.59 -4.28 28.22
C LYS A 23 -6.88 -4.19 26.71
N LYS A 24 -5.90 -4.62 25.92
CA LYS A 24 -5.92 -4.71 24.44
C LYS A 24 -7.05 -5.61 23.96
N ARG A 25 -7.75 -5.23 22.88
CA ARG A 25 -8.87 -6.00 22.31
C ARG A 25 -8.56 -6.49 20.90
N ARG A 26 -8.99 -7.70 20.56
CA ARG A 26 -8.69 -8.35 19.26
C ARG A 26 -9.01 -7.50 18.02
N TYR A 27 -10.00 -6.61 18.09
CA TYR A 27 -10.39 -5.74 16.97
C TYR A 27 -9.48 -4.52 16.78
N GLU A 28 -8.61 -4.20 17.74
CA GLU A 28 -7.64 -3.09 17.69
C GLU A 28 -6.29 -3.53 17.12
N ARG A 29 -6.20 -4.81 16.78
CA ARG A 29 -4.99 -5.44 16.30
C ARG A 29 -4.73 -5.08 14.84
N GLY A 30 -3.56 -4.51 14.59
CA GLY A 30 -2.97 -4.34 13.28
C GLY A 30 -1.91 -5.39 12.96
N GLU A 31 -1.35 -5.26 11.77
CA GLU A 31 -0.26 -6.08 11.25
C GLU A 31 0.87 -5.19 10.74
N ASP A 32 2.03 -5.79 10.52
CA ASP A 32 3.15 -5.11 9.87
C ASP A 32 2.78 -4.74 8.42
N PRO A 33 3.29 -3.60 7.92
CA PRO A 33 3.07 -3.20 6.54
C PRO A 33 3.72 -4.21 5.59
N VAL A 34 3.06 -4.45 4.46
CA VAL A 34 3.64 -5.22 3.36
C VAL A 34 4.25 -4.24 2.37
N TYR A 35 5.55 -4.35 2.16
CA TYR A 35 6.26 -3.59 1.14
C TYR A 35 6.18 -4.35 -0.18
N THR A 36 5.50 -3.77 -1.15
CA THR A 36 5.37 -4.34 -2.49
C THR A 36 6.58 -3.95 -3.32
N ILE A 37 7.33 -4.94 -3.79
CA ILE A 37 8.55 -4.75 -4.60
C ILE A 37 8.34 -5.25 -6.03
N LEU A 38 9.24 -4.86 -6.93
CA LEU A 38 9.26 -5.41 -8.29
C LEU A 38 9.85 -6.82 -8.28
N GLY A 39 9.14 -7.77 -8.87
CA GLY A 39 9.57 -9.17 -8.94
C GLY A 39 8.42 -10.10 -9.29
N GLU A 40 8.71 -11.40 -9.31
CA GLU A 40 7.70 -12.43 -9.59
C GLU A 40 6.45 -12.27 -8.71
N ARG A 41 5.28 -12.49 -9.31
CA ARG A 41 4.01 -12.22 -8.65
C ARG A 41 3.85 -13.08 -7.40
N LYS A 42 3.91 -12.44 -6.23
CA LYS A 42 3.73 -13.07 -4.91
C LYS A 42 2.56 -12.42 -4.20
N LEU A 43 1.49 -13.18 -4.04
CA LEU A 43 0.27 -12.76 -3.35
C LEU A 43 0.19 -13.48 -2.01
N LYS A 44 -0.08 -12.73 -0.94
CA LYS A 44 -0.36 -13.30 0.38
C LYS A 44 -1.81 -13.08 0.74
N GLU A 45 -2.52 -14.17 0.97
CA GLU A 45 -3.86 -14.15 1.52
C GLU A 45 -3.83 -13.77 3.01
N LYS A 46 -4.71 -12.86 3.42
CA LYS A 46 -4.86 -12.40 4.80
C LYS A 46 -6.32 -12.44 5.21
N ARG A 47 -6.64 -13.29 6.19
CA ARG A 47 -7.98 -13.33 6.79
C ARG A 47 -8.21 -12.09 7.66
N ALA A 48 -9.23 -11.32 7.33
CA ALA A 48 -9.69 -10.17 8.08
C ALA A 48 -10.82 -10.55 9.06
N ARG A 49 -11.26 -9.57 9.87
CA ARG A 49 -12.39 -9.75 10.78
C ARG A 49 -13.68 -10.01 9.99
N GLY A 50 -14.55 -10.85 10.53
CA GLY A 50 -15.87 -11.12 9.93
C GLY A 50 -15.85 -12.15 8.80
N GLY A 51 -14.75 -12.89 8.61
CA GLY A 51 -14.65 -13.90 7.54
C GLY A 51 -14.14 -13.35 6.20
N ASN A 52 -13.99 -12.03 6.08
CA ASN A 52 -13.43 -11.39 4.89
C ASN A 52 -11.98 -11.82 4.64
N VAL A 53 -11.58 -11.79 3.38
CA VAL A 53 -10.21 -12.06 2.93
C VAL A 53 -9.68 -10.84 2.21
N LYS A 54 -8.45 -10.46 2.51
CA LYS A 54 -7.69 -9.43 1.80
C LYS A 54 -6.47 -10.05 1.14
N TYR A 55 -6.05 -9.48 0.02
CA TYR A 55 -4.88 -9.93 -0.70
C TYR A 55 -3.78 -8.88 -0.63
N ALA A 56 -2.68 -9.22 0.03
CA ALA A 56 -1.52 -8.36 0.11
C ALA A 56 -0.50 -8.76 -0.98
N LEU A 57 -0.22 -7.83 -1.88
CA LEU A 57 0.79 -8.03 -2.91
C LEU A 57 2.19 -7.80 -2.34
N MET A 58 3.03 -8.84 -2.34
CA MET A 58 4.44 -8.75 -1.93
C MET A 58 5.34 -8.36 -3.11
N ALA A 59 5.06 -8.92 -4.28
CA ALA A 59 5.78 -8.58 -5.50
C ALA A 59 4.89 -8.72 -6.72
N ASP A 60 5.12 -7.89 -7.74
CA ASP A 60 4.53 -8.02 -9.08
C ASP A 60 5.40 -7.29 -10.11
N LEU A 61 5.34 -7.72 -11.37
CA LEU A 61 6.05 -7.11 -12.51
C LEU A 61 5.15 -6.20 -13.33
N TYR A 62 3.83 -6.36 -13.21
CA TYR A 62 2.86 -5.72 -14.07
C TYR A 62 1.97 -4.73 -13.31
N ALA A 63 1.62 -3.64 -13.97
CA ALA A 63 0.58 -2.72 -13.55
C ALA A 63 -0.52 -2.66 -14.61
N ASN A 64 -1.76 -2.44 -14.17
CA ASN A 64 -2.84 -2.02 -15.06
C ASN A 64 -2.81 -0.50 -15.15
N VAL A 65 -2.43 0.02 -16.31
CA VAL A 65 -2.26 1.44 -16.56
C VAL A 65 -3.41 1.96 -17.42
N THR A 66 -4.12 2.97 -16.93
CA THR A 66 -5.21 3.62 -17.64
C THR A 66 -4.73 4.94 -18.25
N ASP A 67 -4.95 5.09 -19.56
CA ASP A 67 -4.82 6.38 -20.26
C ASP A 67 -6.15 7.15 -20.09
N PRO A 68 -6.17 8.30 -19.39
CA PRO A 68 -7.41 9.05 -19.14
C PRO A 68 -8.02 9.67 -20.40
N GLU A 69 -7.23 9.99 -21.43
CA GLU A 69 -7.74 10.57 -22.68
C GLU A 69 -8.39 9.52 -23.56
N LYS A 70 -7.69 8.41 -23.76
CA LYS A 70 -8.16 7.31 -24.61
C LYS A 70 -9.18 6.42 -23.87
N LYS A 71 -9.26 6.54 -22.54
CA LYS A 71 -10.06 5.68 -21.63
C LYS A 71 -9.77 4.19 -21.78
N ILE A 72 -8.58 3.84 -22.24
CA ILE A 72 -8.14 2.46 -22.42
C ILE A 72 -7.22 2.08 -21.27
N SER A 73 -7.44 0.89 -20.70
CA SER A 73 -6.56 0.30 -19.69
C SER A 73 -5.76 -0.83 -20.30
N ARG A 74 -4.45 -0.87 -20.05
CA ARG A 74 -3.54 -1.91 -20.55
C ARG A 74 -2.71 -2.45 -19.41
N LYS A 75 -2.48 -3.76 -19.43
CA LYS A 75 -1.51 -4.40 -18.55
C LYS A 75 -0.11 -4.18 -19.13
N VAL A 76 0.74 -3.49 -18.39
CA VAL A 76 2.06 -3.04 -18.84
C VAL A 76 3.12 -3.45 -17.83
N LYS A 77 4.33 -3.72 -18.30
CA LYS A 77 5.47 -4.00 -17.43
C LYS A 77 5.94 -2.73 -16.73
N ILE A 78 6.24 -2.85 -15.44
CA ILE A 78 6.85 -1.78 -14.66
C ILE A 78 8.37 -1.90 -14.77
N LEU A 79 9.05 -0.81 -15.11
CA LEU A 79 10.51 -0.78 -15.23
C LEU A 79 11.15 -0.45 -13.88
N ARG A 80 10.73 0.64 -13.25
CA ARG A 80 11.21 1.09 -11.93
C ARG A 80 10.23 2.02 -11.24
N VAL A 81 10.41 2.21 -9.94
CA VAL A 81 9.76 3.27 -9.17
C VAL A 81 10.62 4.53 -9.29
N VAL A 82 10.01 5.64 -9.70
CA VAL A 82 10.70 6.93 -9.91
C VAL A 82 10.64 7.79 -8.66
N ALA A 83 9.47 7.89 -8.04
CA ALA A 83 9.27 8.73 -6.88
C ALA A 83 8.21 8.16 -5.97
N ASN A 84 8.40 8.33 -4.66
CA ASN A 84 7.38 8.01 -3.67
C ASN A 84 7.11 9.24 -2.77
N PRO A 85 5.87 9.77 -2.73
CA PRO A 85 5.57 10.97 -1.94
C PRO A 85 5.72 10.74 -0.43
N ALA A 86 5.67 9.49 0.05
CA ALA A 86 5.73 9.20 1.48
C ALA A 86 7.15 9.27 2.06
N ASN A 87 8.16 8.75 1.35
CA ASN A 87 9.56 8.77 1.78
C ASN A 87 10.51 8.41 0.62
N LYS A 88 11.66 9.09 0.52
CA LYS A 88 12.77 8.81 -0.41
C LYS A 88 13.40 7.42 -0.18
N ASP A 89 13.39 6.87 1.04
CA ASP A 89 13.92 5.52 1.26
C ASP A 89 13.06 4.43 0.60
N LEU A 90 11.75 4.67 0.47
CA LEU A 90 10.85 3.76 -0.24
C LEU A 90 11.10 3.77 -1.74
N GLU A 91 11.46 4.94 -2.28
CA GLU A 91 11.90 5.09 -3.67
C GLU A 91 13.18 4.29 -3.93
N ARG A 92 14.21 4.46 -3.09
CA ARG A 92 15.48 3.72 -3.20
C ARG A 92 15.29 2.20 -3.15
N ARG A 93 14.36 1.72 -2.31
CA ARG A 93 14.03 0.30 -2.18
C ARG A 93 13.11 -0.22 -3.28
N GLY A 94 12.58 0.65 -4.14
CA GLY A 94 11.62 0.29 -5.19
C GLY A 94 10.26 -0.16 -4.65
N VAL A 95 9.81 0.39 -3.51
CA VAL A 95 8.53 0.03 -2.90
C VAL A 95 7.37 0.77 -3.54
N ILE A 96 6.39 0.01 -4.00
CA ILE A 96 5.17 0.52 -4.63
C ILE A 96 4.10 0.76 -3.57
N THR A 97 3.73 2.03 -3.39
CA THR A 97 2.60 2.44 -2.53
C THR A 97 1.59 3.24 -3.33
N ARG A 98 0.41 3.47 -2.76
CA ARG A 98 -0.54 4.42 -3.32
C ARG A 98 0.11 5.80 -3.45
N GLY A 99 -0.01 6.42 -4.63
CA GLY A 99 0.60 7.70 -4.96
C GLY A 99 2.04 7.61 -5.46
N ALA A 100 2.65 6.42 -5.50
CA ALA A 100 3.98 6.26 -6.08
C ALA A 100 3.94 6.52 -7.59
N VAL A 101 4.97 7.21 -8.09
CA VAL A 101 5.21 7.43 -9.53
C VAL A 101 6.08 6.28 -10.03
N ILE A 102 5.55 5.53 -10.99
CA ILE A 102 6.22 4.39 -11.63
C ILE A 102 6.52 4.70 -13.09
N GLU A 103 7.62 4.16 -13.59
CA GLU A 103 7.96 4.17 -15.01
C GLU A 103 7.50 2.86 -15.64
N THR A 104 6.69 2.96 -16.68
CA THR A 104 6.11 1.84 -17.42
C THR A 104 6.44 1.97 -18.90
N GLU A 105 6.23 0.92 -19.69
CA GLU A 105 6.51 0.94 -21.14
C GLU A 105 5.67 2.00 -21.89
N LEU A 106 4.53 2.44 -21.34
CA LEU A 106 3.69 3.50 -21.91
C LEU A 106 4.10 4.91 -21.46
N GLY A 107 4.95 5.03 -20.44
CA GLY A 107 5.35 6.30 -19.83
C GLY A 107 5.24 6.30 -18.31
N ARG A 108 5.28 7.51 -17.73
CA ARG A 108 5.16 7.71 -16.28
C ARG A 108 3.71 7.56 -15.84
N ALA A 109 3.48 6.84 -14.76
CA ALA A 109 2.13 6.63 -14.22
C ALA A 109 2.12 6.77 -12.69
N VAL A 110 1.01 7.24 -12.14
CA VAL A 110 0.78 7.33 -10.69
C VAL A 110 -0.10 6.19 -10.23
N VAL A 111 0.36 5.45 -9.23
CA VAL A 111 -0.37 4.33 -8.65
C VAL A 111 -1.55 4.84 -7.83
N THR A 112 -2.76 4.36 -8.14
CA THR A 112 -4.00 4.76 -7.46
C THR A 112 -4.51 3.71 -6.47
N SER A 113 -4.18 2.43 -6.69
CA SER A 113 -4.58 1.32 -5.81
C SER A 113 -3.77 1.26 -4.51
N ARG A 114 -4.18 0.41 -3.56
CA ARG A 114 -3.42 0.04 -2.36
C ARG A 114 -2.95 -1.42 -2.48
N PRO A 115 -1.77 -1.67 -3.05
CA PRO A 115 -1.32 -3.04 -3.37
C PRO A 115 -1.29 -3.99 -2.16
N GLY A 116 -1.00 -3.48 -0.96
CA GLY A 116 -0.97 -4.28 0.27
C GLY A 116 -2.34 -4.72 0.80
N GLN A 117 -3.47 -4.25 0.24
CA GLN A 117 -4.82 -4.68 0.62
C GLN A 117 -5.64 -5.22 -0.56
N ASP A 118 -5.49 -4.59 -1.73
CA ASP A 118 -6.31 -4.88 -2.91
C ASP A 118 -5.71 -6.00 -3.78
N GLY A 119 -4.40 -6.28 -3.65
CA GLY A 119 -3.72 -7.34 -4.39
C GLY A 119 -3.40 -7.01 -5.86
N VAL A 120 -3.60 -5.76 -6.28
CA VAL A 120 -3.41 -5.28 -7.64
C VAL A 120 -2.73 -3.92 -7.68
N ILE A 121 -1.97 -3.66 -8.75
CA ILE A 121 -1.32 -2.37 -9.03
C ILE A 121 -2.08 -1.72 -10.17
N ASN A 122 -2.89 -0.72 -9.86
CA ASN A 122 -3.57 0.12 -10.85
C ASN A 122 -2.89 1.49 -10.85
N ALA A 123 -2.67 2.04 -12.04
CA ALA A 123 -2.03 3.32 -12.23
C ALA A 123 -2.71 4.13 -13.33
N ILE A 124 -2.55 5.45 -13.26
CA ILE A 124 -3.03 6.40 -14.28
C ILE A 124 -1.81 7.07 -14.90
N LEU A 125 -1.75 7.16 -16.23
CA LEU A 125 -0.66 7.87 -16.92
C LEU A 125 -0.64 9.35 -16.49
N VAL A 126 0.57 9.83 -16.20
CA VAL A 126 0.85 11.24 -15.98
C VAL A 126 1.50 11.77 -17.25
N LYS A 127 0.88 12.79 -17.84
CA LYS A 127 1.45 13.57 -18.93
C LYS A 127 2.02 14.86 -18.37
#